data_AF-J9C0W1-F1
#
_entry.id   AF-J9C0W1-F1
#
_cell.length_a   1.000
_cell.length_b   1.000
_cell.length_c   1.000
_cell.angle_alpha   90.00
_cell.angle_beta   90.00
_cell.angle_gamma   90.00
#
_symmetry.space_group_name_H-M   'P 1'
#
loop_
_entity.id
_entity.type
_entity.pdbx_description
1 polymer ?
#
loop_
_entity_poly.entity_id
_entity_poly.type
_entity_poly.pdbx_seq_one_letter_code
_entity_poly.pdbx_strand_id
1 'polypeptide(L)'
;MYREDMLESRLRSYADLVAEALESDGLKTDSTRFYSIASFLPEELRLTVISRQGSVMYESSEQGAAEMDSHQDRPEVQNALLKIEGNDIRKSITTGLTYYYYAKSYGSFLVRVALP
;
A
#
# COMPACT_ATOMS: atom_id res chain seq x y z
N MET A 1 -16.10 6.25 -14.04
CA MET A 1 -16.69 4.93 -13.77
C MET A 1 -15.82 3.83 -14.37
N TYR A 2 -16.05 3.29 -15.57
CA TYR A 2 -15.35 2.08 -16.03
C TYR A 2 -13.80 2.05 -15.90
N ARG A 3 -13.10 3.15 -16.20
CA ARG A 3 -11.62 3.20 -16.07
C ARG A 3 -11.13 3.20 -14.62
N GLU A 4 -11.86 3.85 -13.74
CA GLU A 4 -11.52 3.95 -12.31
C GLU A 4 -11.80 2.63 -11.62
N ASP A 5 -12.95 2.00 -11.93
CA ASP A 5 -13.31 0.68 -11.41
C ASP A 5 -12.29 -0.40 -11.85
N MET A 6 -11.81 -0.35 -13.10
CA MET A 6 -10.75 -1.24 -13.58
C MET A 6 -9.41 -1.00 -12.88
N LEU A 7 -9.04 0.28 -12.68
CA LEU A 7 -7.82 0.64 -11.97
C LEU A 7 -7.87 0.14 -10.52
N GLU A 8 -8.97 0.41 -9.82
CA GLU A 8 -9.18 -0.06 -8.47
C GLU A 8 -9.14 -1.58 -8.38
N SER A 9 -9.82 -2.29 -9.28
CA SER A 9 -9.78 -3.76 -9.32
C SER A 9 -8.36 -4.28 -9.51
N ARG A 10 -7.55 -3.63 -10.35
CA ARG A 10 -6.14 -3.99 -10.56
C ARG A 10 -5.32 -3.76 -9.30
N LEU A 11 -5.48 -2.62 -8.64
CA LEU A 11 -4.78 -2.28 -7.40
C LEU A 11 -5.21 -3.20 -6.24
N ARG A 12 -6.48 -3.57 -6.17
CA ARG A 12 -7.01 -4.59 -5.23
C ARG A 12 -6.29 -5.92 -5.43
N SER A 13 -6.16 -6.40 -6.67
CA SER A 13 -5.45 -7.66 -6.95
C SER A 13 -3.97 -7.61 -6.54
N TYR A 14 -3.28 -6.48 -6.73
CA TYR A 14 -1.90 -6.33 -6.24
C TYR A 14 -1.81 -6.34 -4.72
N ALA A 15 -2.74 -5.64 -4.04
CA ALA A 15 -2.80 -5.64 -2.59
C ALA A 15 -3.04 -7.05 -2.04
N ASP A 16 -3.96 -7.81 -2.66
CA ASP A 16 -4.30 -9.18 -2.26
C ASP A 16 -3.10 -10.12 -2.42
N LEU A 17 -2.37 -10.03 -3.55
CA LEU A 17 -1.16 -10.82 -3.79
C LEU A 17 -0.06 -10.54 -2.76
N VAL A 18 0.14 -9.26 -2.41
CA VAL A 18 1.11 -8.87 -1.38
C VAL A 18 0.71 -9.43 -0.02
N ALA A 19 -0.56 -9.31 0.35
CA ALA A 19 -1.04 -9.81 1.63
C ALA A 19 -0.89 -11.34 1.75
N GLU A 20 -1.26 -12.10 0.72
CA GLU A 20 -1.11 -13.55 0.68
C GLU A 20 0.36 -13.98 0.82
N ALA A 21 1.27 -13.28 0.15
CA ALA A 21 2.70 -13.52 0.28
C ALA A 21 3.25 -13.22 1.69
N LEU A 22 2.66 -12.26 2.42
CA LEU A 22 3.06 -11.92 3.78
C LEU A 22 2.46 -12.86 4.84
N GLU A 23 1.24 -13.36 4.62
CA GLU A 23 0.53 -14.25 5.55
C GLU A 23 1.05 -15.69 5.50
N SER A 24 1.42 -16.19 4.32
CA SER A 24 1.87 -17.57 4.11
C SER A 24 3.18 -17.95 4.83
N ASP A 25 3.97 -16.99 5.30
CA ASP A 25 5.35 -17.20 5.75
C ASP A 25 5.61 -16.79 7.22
N GLY A 26 4.56 -16.80 8.05
CA GLY A 26 4.65 -16.76 9.51
C GLY A 26 5.41 -15.57 10.10
N LEU A 27 4.91 -14.35 9.90
CA LEU A 27 5.18 -13.11 10.68
C LEU A 27 6.63 -12.75 11.08
N LYS A 28 7.66 -13.30 10.43
CA LYS A 28 9.02 -12.72 10.48
C LYS A 28 9.19 -11.77 9.31
N THR A 29 8.78 -10.54 9.55
CA THR A 29 8.86 -9.42 8.61
C THR A 29 10.31 -8.95 8.49
N ASP A 30 11.11 -9.60 7.67
CA ASP A 30 12.41 -9.06 7.24
C ASP A 30 12.20 -8.17 6.01
N SER A 31 12.80 -6.98 6.03
CA SER A 31 12.96 -6.06 4.90
C SER A 31 13.24 -6.77 3.56
N THR A 32 14.07 -7.81 3.56
CA THR A 32 14.43 -8.59 2.36
C THR A 32 13.21 -9.20 1.64
N ARG A 33 12.18 -9.63 2.37
CA ARG A 33 10.96 -10.23 1.79
C ARG A 33 10.13 -9.20 1.04
N PHE A 34 9.99 -8.01 1.60
CA PHE A 34 9.23 -6.94 0.95
C PHE A 34 9.87 -6.54 -0.39
N TYR A 35 11.21 -6.45 -0.45
CA TYR A 35 11.91 -6.19 -1.70
C TYR A 35 11.70 -7.30 -2.73
N SER A 36 11.70 -8.57 -2.30
CA SER A 36 11.40 -9.68 -3.20
C SER A 36 9.97 -9.61 -3.76
N ILE A 37 8.96 -9.32 -2.95
CA ILE A 37 7.57 -9.19 -3.41
C ILE A 37 7.44 -8.00 -4.36
N ALA A 38 8.02 -6.86 -3.99
CA ALA A 38 8.00 -5.64 -4.81
C ALA A 38 8.61 -5.87 -6.21
N SER A 39 9.61 -6.75 -6.34
CA SER A 39 10.22 -7.08 -7.63
C SER A 39 9.29 -7.77 -8.64
N PHE A 40 8.15 -8.32 -8.18
CA PHE A 40 7.13 -8.93 -9.05
C PHE A 40 5.98 -7.98 -9.38
N LEU A 41 6.00 -6.77 -8.83
CA LEU A 41 5.00 -5.73 -9.10
C LEU A 41 5.49 -4.80 -10.22
N PRO A 42 4.58 -4.06 -10.89
CA PRO A 42 4.99 -3.04 -11.86
C PRO A 42 5.94 -2.03 -11.21
N GLU A 43 6.99 -1.61 -11.94
CA GLU A 43 8.02 -0.68 -11.43
C GLU A 43 7.44 0.66 -10.95
N GLU A 44 6.42 1.14 -11.64
CA GLU A 44 5.68 2.37 -11.33
C GLU A 44 4.71 2.23 -10.14
N LEU A 45 4.47 1.00 -9.66
CA LEU A 45 3.60 0.74 -8.51
C LEU A 45 4.35 1.03 -7.21
N ARG A 46 3.88 2.05 -6.50
CA ARG A 46 4.37 2.33 -5.15
C ARG A 46 3.67 1.42 -4.14
N LEU A 47 4.42 0.58 -3.44
CA LEU A 47 3.94 -0.32 -2.41
C LEU A 47 4.30 0.22 -1.02
N THR A 48 3.32 0.28 -0.12
CA THR A 48 3.52 0.60 1.29
C THR A 48 2.79 -0.43 2.15
N VAL A 49 3.48 -1.00 3.13
CA VAL A 49 2.86 -1.88 4.15
C VAL A 49 2.77 -1.11 5.44
N ILE A 50 1.58 -1.09 6.04
CA ILE A 50 1.24 -0.19 7.14
C ILE A 50 0.68 -1.02 8.30
N SER A 51 1.12 -0.75 9.53
CA SER A 51 0.51 -1.34 10.72
C SER A 51 -0.91 -0.81 10.92
N ARG A 52 -1.72 -1.47 11.76
CA ARG A 52 -3.05 -0.94 12.13
C ARG A 52 -3.00 0.41 12.83
N GLN A 53 -1.87 0.78 13.42
CA GLN A 53 -1.65 2.07 14.04
C GLN A 53 -1.19 3.13 13.03
N GLY A 54 -1.13 2.82 11.74
CA GLY A 54 -0.71 3.75 10.69
C GLY A 54 0.82 3.87 10.52
N SER A 55 1.63 3.12 11.28
CA SER A 55 3.08 3.13 11.13
C SER A 55 3.50 2.44 9.84
N VAL A 56 4.41 3.05 9.07
CA VAL A 56 4.93 2.46 7.83
C VAL A 56 5.98 1.40 8.16
N MET A 57 5.70 0.16 7.79
CA MET A 57 6.59 -1.00 7.99
C MET A 57 7.46 -1.26 6.76
N TYR A 58 6.98 -0.90 5.58
CA TYR A 58 7.70 -0.98 4.32
C TYR A 58 7.22 0.08 3.35
N GLU A 59 8.12 0.55 2.49
CA GLU A 59 7.85 1.52 1.43
C GLU A 59 8.81 1.27 0.27
N SER A 60 8.28 1.15 -0.95
CA SER A 60 9.08 0.89 -2.15
C SER A 60 9.67 2.15 -2.80
N SER A 61 9.21 3.35 -2.43
CA SER A 61 9.81 4.60 -2.89
C SER A 61 11.25 4.78 -2.38
N GLU A 62 12.03 5.63 -3.04
CA GLU A 62 13.44 5.90 -2.70
C GLU A 62 13.67 6.37 -1.25
N GLN A 63 12.67 7.03 -0.63
CA GLN A 63 12.73 7.47 0.78
C GLN A 63 12.74 6.30 1.79
N GLY A 64 12.24 5.12 1.38
CA GLY A 64 12.07 3.97 2.27
C GLY A 64 11.12 4.22 3.45
N ALA A 65 11.00 3.24 4.34
CA ALA A 65 10.04 3.30 5.45
C ALA A 65 10.48 4.23 6.59
N ALA A 66 11.79 4.38 6.82
CA ALA A 66 12.32 5.13 7.96
C ALA A 66 12.08 6.65 7.85
N GLU A 67 11.89 7.16 6.64
CA GLU A 67 11.63 8.58 6.38
C GLU A 67 10.13 8.91 6.27
N MET A 68 9.25 7.92 6.42
CA MET A 68 7.81 8.10 6.24
C MET A 68 7.11 8.45 7.55
N ASP A 69 6.36 9.55 7.53
CA ASP A 69 5.41 9.87 8.58
C ASP A 69 4.34 8.79 8.72
N SER A 70 3.70 8.73 9.90
CA SER A 70 2.52 7.90 10.09
C SER A 70 1.44 8.20 9.05
N HIS A 71 0.77 7.16 8.59
CA HIS A 71 -0.28 7.23 7.59
C HIS A 71 -1.70 7.18 8.19
N GLN A 72 -1.81 7.32 9.51
CA GLN A 72 -3.07 7.22 10.25
C GLN A 72 -4.13 8.25 9.80
N ASP A 73 -3.69 9.41 9.30
CA ASP A 73 -4.56 10.50 8.82
C ASP A 73 -4.84 10.45 7.31
N ARG A 74 -4.35 9.44 6.60
CA ARG A 74 -4.59 9.33 5.16
C ARG A 74 -6.02 8.83 4.90
N PRO A 75 -6.83 9.52 4.07
CA PRO A 75 -8.22 9.15 3.86
C PRO A 75 -8.40 7.70 3.38
N GLU A 76 -7.53 7.23 2.49
CA GLU A 76 -7.55 5.86 1.98
C GLU A 76 -7.31 4.84 3.11
N VAL A 77 -6.41 5.16 4.06
CA VAL A 77 -6.05 4.28 5.19
C VAL A 77 -7.17 4.26 6.23
N GLN A 78 -7.74 5.42 6.56
CA GLN A 78 -8.88 5.50 7.48
C GLN A 78 -10.09 4.74 6.95
N ASN A 79 -10.39 4.90 5.65
CA ASN A 79 -11.46 4.16 4.99
C ASN A 79 -11.20 2.65 5.00
N ALA A 80 -9.97 2.20 4.70
CA ALA A 80 -9.63 0.79 4.73
C ALA A 80 -9.72 0.18 6.14
N LEU A 81 -9.35 0.92 7.19
CA LEU A 81 -9.53 0.49 8.58
C LEU A 81 -11.01 0.33 8.98
N LEU A 82 -11.90 1.15 8.41
CA LEU A 82 -13.34 1.16 8.73
C LEU A 82 -14.16 0.21 7.86
N LYS A 83 -13.83 0.13 6.57
CA LYS A 83 -14.64 -0.52 5.52
C LYS A 83 -13.89 -1.63 4.78
N ILE A 84 -12.73 -2.06 5.29
CA ILE A 84 -11.79 -3.00 4.67
C ILE A 84 -11.02 -2.40 3.50
N GLU A 85 -11.63 -1.54 2.69
CA GLU A 85 -11.01 -0.92 1.52
C GLU A 85 -11.22 0.60 1.52
N GLY A 86 -10.28 1.32 0.89
CA GLY A 86 -10.34 2.76 0.74
C GLY A 86 -9.43 3.27 -0.37
N ASN A 87 -9.78 4.41 -0.96
CA ASN A 87 -9.03 5.05 -2.01
C ASN A 87 -8.99 6.57 -1.79
N ASP A 88 -8.01 7.22 -2.41
CA ASP A 88 -7.92 8.69 -2.47
C ASP A 88 -7.07 9.12 -3.69
N ILE A 89 -7.41 10.25 -4.29
CA ILE A 89 -6.61 10.86 -5.36
C ILE A 89 -6.02 12.15 -4.83
N ARG A 90 -4.70 12.18 -4.64
CA ARG A 90 -4.02 13.36 -4.12
C ARG A 90 -2.61 13.51 -4.65
N LYS A 91 -2.10 14.74 -4.54
CA LYS A 91 -0.70 15.05 -4.84
C LYS A 91 0.21 14.48 -3.75
N SER A 92 1.18 13.67 -4.16
CA SER A 92 2.27 13.17 -3.32
C SER A 92 3.14 14.34 -2.87
N ILE A 93 3.39 14.45 -1.57
CA ILE A 93 4.28 15.49 -1.01
C ILE A 93 5.72 15.20 -1.44
N THR A 94 6.13 13.93 -1.41
CA THR A 94 7.49 13.48 -1.75
C THR A 94 7.83 13.72 -3.21
N THR A 95 6.96 13.29 -4.13
CA THR A 95 7.29 13.25 -5.57
C THR A 95 6.63 14.37 -6.35
N GLY A 96 5.66 15.07 -5.77
CA GLY A 96 4.93 16.15 -6.44
C GLY A 96 3.96 15.68 -7.53
N LEU A 97 3.83 14.38 -7.80
CA LEU A 97 2.88 13.83 -8.76
C LEU A 97 1.54 13.54 -8.08
N THR A 98 0.45 13.63 -8.83
CA THR A 98 -0.85 13.11 -8.39
C THR A 98 -0.80 11.59 -8.44
N TYR A 99 -1.29 10.91 -7.42
CA TYR A 99 -1.44 9.46 -7.43
C TYR A 99 -2.89 9.09 -7.14
N TYR A 100 -3.30 7.95 -7.69
CA TYR A 100 -4.41 7.17 -7.17
C TYR A 100 -3.88 6.24 -6.08
N TYR A 101 -4.22 6.52 -4.83
CA TYR A 101 -3.91 5.66 -3.69
C TYR A 101 -5.06 4.70 -3.43
N TYR A 102 -4.72 3.43 -3.23
CA TYR A 102 -5.64 2.38 -2.82
C TYR A 102 -5.07 1.67 -1.59
N ALA A 103 -5.89 1.46 -0.58
CA ALA A 103 -5.53 0.73 0.64
C ALA A 103 -6.55 -0.37 0.94
N LYS A 104 -6.06 -1.51 1.42
CA LYS A 104 -6.89 -2.62 1.90
C LYS A 104 -6.34 -3.17 3.21
N SER A 105 -7.24 -3.47 4.13
CA SER A 105 -6.94 -4.00 5.47
C SER A 105 -6.96 -5.53 5.47
N TYR A 106 -5.90 -6.13 6.05
CA TYR A 106 -5.72 -7.56 6.22
C TYR A 106 -5.35 -7.86 7.66
N GLY A 107 -6.30 -8.35 8.46
CA GLY A 107 -6.05 -8.79 9.84
C GLY A 107 -5.28 -7.78 10.69
N SER A 108 -3.95 -7.95 10.77
CA SER A 108 -2.99 -7.16 11.57
C SER A 108 -2.28 -6.01 10.83
N PHE A 109 -2.47 -5.84 9.52
CA PHE A 109 -1.80 -4.81 8.72
C PHE A 109 -2.69 -4.30 7.58
N LEU A 110 -2.19 -3.31 6.85
CA LEU A 110 -2.78 -2.80 5.62
C LEU A 110 -1.75 -2.85 4.51
N VAL A 111 -2.21 -3.14 3.30
CA VAL A 111 -1.43 -2.94 2.08
C VAL A 111 -1.98 -1.72 1.38
N ARG A 112 -1.11 -0.74 1.11
CA ARG A 112 -1.41 0.41 0.26
C ARG A 112 -0.58 0.31 -1.01
N VAL A 113 -1.24 0.51 -2.15
CA VAL A 113 -0.60 0.61 -3.46
C VAL A 113 -1.01 1.90 -4.15
N ALA A 114 -0.11 2.48 -4.95
CA ALA A 114 -0.40 3.72 -5.67
C ALA A 114 0.24 3.76 -7.06
N LEU A 115 -0.48 4.35 -8.01
CA LEU A 115 0.00 4.67 -9.36
C LEU A 115 -0.16 6.18 -9.64
N PRO A 116 0.81 6.81 -10.34
CA PRO A 116 0.73 8.21 -10.73
C PRO A 116 -0.30 8.48 -11.85
#